data_AF-A0A7Z9Y110-F1
#
_entry.id   AF-A0A7Z9Y110-F1
#
_cell.length_a   1.000
_cell.length_b   1.000
_cell.length_c   1.000
_cell.angle_alpha   90.00
_cell.angle_beta   90.00
_cell.angle_gamma   90.00
#
_symmetry.space_group_name_H-M   'P 1'
#
loop_
_entity.id
_entity.type
_entity.pdbx_description
1 polymer ?
#
loop_
_entity_poly.entity_id
_entity_poly.type
_entity_poly.pdbx_seq_one_letter_code
_entity_poly.pdbx_strand_id
1 'polypeptide(L)'
;MIYQAEEEGWLVVTQPAHAWLAGKLAAMWGNEAFAAPAPRESVIVATRLHDIGWAEWDAVPRLGADGQPVNFLETTLAETVPVWRRGVRLVGTINPVAALLVSQHATRIYERRRERGVDAAVDLAELLDEQASVRRQLLAVLGEEWDTAEHLQTTYRWLRACDLLSLAVLSDALPNEGEIGNVPGAHFGEFTTLHYQYQEPFTLLLHPWPFRGTEARLHVAARYLEHKRYPDQTVFHAALAEACWRQLPVTLRYG
;
A
#
# COMPACT_ATOMS: atom_id res chain seq x y z
N MET A 1 -3.48 -2.77 -10.38
CA MET A 1 -3.21 -1.35 -10.70
C MET A 1 -4.32 -0.44 -10.20
N ILE A 2 -3.97 0.79 -9.89
CA ILE A 2 -4.88 1.91 -9.57
C ILE A 2 -5.13 2.67 -10.87
N TYR A 3 -6.40 2.93 -11.17
CA TYR A 3 -6.82 3.72 -12.33
C TYR A 3 -7.53 4.97 -11.82
N GLN A 4 -6.99 6.13 -12.13
CA GLN A 4 -7.59 7.42 -11.82
C GLN A 4 -8.17 8.01 -13.09
N ALA A 5 -9.46 8.34 -13.08
CA ALA A 5 -10.11 8.95 -14.22
C ALA A 5 -9.56 10.36 -14.45
N GLU A 6 -9.24 10.67 -15.70
CA GLU A 6 -8.96 11.99 -16.23
C GLU A 6 -9.98 12.30 -17.34
N GLU A 7 -10.09 13.57 -17.74
CA GLU A 7 -11.13 14.04 -18.68
C GLU A 7 -11.20 13.19 -19.97
N GLU A 8 -10.05 12.80 -20.53
CA GLU A 8 -9.94 12.02 -21.77
C GLU A 8 -9.27 10.65 -21.56
N GLY A 9 -9.00 10.24 -20.32
CA GLY A 9 -8.06 9.16 -20.05
C GLY A 9 -8.10 8.54 -18.66
N TRP A 10 -7.11 7.70 -18.43
CA TRP A 10 -6.78 7.10 -17.15
C TRP A 10 -5.32 7.37 -16.83
N LEU A 11 -5.06 7.80 -15.60
CA LEU A 11 -3.74 7.74 -15.00
C LEU A 11 -3.61 6.39 -14.31
N VAL A 12 -2.70 5.57 -14.82
CA VAL A 12 -2.49 4.20 -14.39
C VAL A 12 -1.26 4.13 -13.48
N VAL A 13 -1.49 3.83 -12.21
CA VAL A 13 -0.45 3.69 -11.19
C VAL A 13 -0.34 2.23 -10.78
N THR A 14 0.86 1.65 -10.91
CA THR A 14 1.13 0.29 -10.44
C THR A 14 1.17 0.24 -8.92
N GLN A 15 0.82 -0.89 -8.31
CA GLN A 15 0.89 -1.07 -6.85
C GLN A 15 2.31 -0.86 -6.30
N PRO A 16 3.40 -1.34 -6.94
CA PRO A 16 4.75 -0.98 -6.53
C PRO A 16 5.04 0.53 -6.57
N ALA A 17 4.38 1.30 -7.44
CA ALA A 17 4.55 2.75 -7.51
C ALA A 17 3.84 3.49 -6.36
N HIS A 18 2.65 3.05 -5.93
CA HIS A 18 2.06 3.58 -4.69
C HIS A 18 2.88 3.17 -3.47
N ALA A 19 3.37 1.94 -3.42
CA ALA A 19 4.21 1.47 -2.31
C ALA A 19 5.51 2.28 -2.25
N TRP A 20 6.08 2.65 -3.40
CA TRP A 20 7.21 3.57 -3.47
C TRP A 20 6.89 4.93 -2.82
N LEU A 21 5.71 5.51 -3.10
CA LEU A 21 5.24 6.74 -2.47
C LEU A 21 5.12 6.56 -0.96
N ALA A 22 4.45 5.49 -0.51
CA ALA A 22 4.30 5.16 0.90
C ALA A 22 5.67 5.06 1.60
N GLY A 23 6.66 4.43 0.96
CA GLY A 23 8.03 4.37 1.46
C GLY A 23 8.71 5.74 1.61
N LYS A 24 8.44 6.68 0.71
CA LYS A 24 8.90 8.07 0.84
C LYS A 24 8.24 8.79 2.02
N LEU A 25 6.94 8.60 2.20
CA LEU A 25 6.21 9.13 3.36
C LEU A 25 6.79 8.57 4.67
N ALA A 26 7.03 7.26 4.75
CA ALA A 26 7.65 6.65 5.92
C ALA A 26 9.05 7.24 6.21
N ALA A 27 9.84 7.53 5.17
CA ALA A 27 11.15 8.16 5.35
C ALA A 27 11.06 9.60 5.89
N MET A 28 9.99 10.32 5.56
CA MET A 28 9.74 11.69 6.06
C MET A 28 9.07 11.72 7.43
N TRP A 29 8.53 10.60 7.89
CA TRP A 29 7.74 10.51 9.13
C TRP A 29 8.57 10.84 10.37
N GLY A 30 7.95 11.62 11.26
CA GLY A 30 8.38 11.90 12.62
C GLY A 30 8.77 13.36 12.84
N ASN A 31 8.37 13.92 13.97
CA ASN A 31 8.68 15.27 14.45
C ASN A 31 8.50 15.31 15.99
N GLU A 32 8.29 16.48 16.60
CA GLU A 32 8.09 16.58 18.05
C GLU A 32 6.83 15.86 18.56
N ALA A 33 5.78 15.76 17.74
CA ALA A 33 4.50 15.13 18.07
C ALA A 33 4.38 13.67 17.58
N PHE A 34 5.28 13.22 16.72
CA PHE A 34 5.22 11.90 16.09
C PHE A 34 6.58 11.21 16.13
N ALA A 35 6.64 10.00 16.68
CA ALA A 35 7.85 9.20 16.70
C ALA A 35 8.29 8.83 15.27
N ALA A 36 9.59 8.96 15.01
CA ALA A 36 10.17 8.44 13.78
C ALA A 36 10.07 6.90 13.76
N PRO A 37 9.96 6.28 12.57
CA PRO A 37 9.94 4.84 12.45
C PRO A 37 11.12 4.16 13.15
N ALA A 38 10.83 3.08 13.89
CA ALA A 38 11.80 2.28 14.61
C ALA A 38 11.46 0.79 14.46
N PRO A 39 12.41 -0.07 14.00
CA PRO A 39 13.69 0.29 13.39
C PRO A 39 13.48 0.98 12.04
N ARG A 40 14.16 2.12 11.87
CA ARG A 40 13.89 3.06 10.78
C ARG A 40 13.99 2.44 9.39
N GLU A 41 15.12 1.79 9.10
CA GLU A 41 15.38 1.24 7.77
C GLU A 41 14.40 0.13 7.41
N SER A 42 14.15 -0.81 8.33
CA SER A 42 13.25 -1.93 8.06
C SER A 42 11.81 -1.47 7.86
N VAL A 43 11.33 -0.47 8.60
CA VAL A 43 9.99 0.09 8.36
C VAL A 43 9.92 0.77 7.00
N ILE A 44 10.92 1.58 6.63
CA ILE A 44 10.95 2.22 5.31
C ILE A 44 10.98 1.17 4.18
N VAL A 45 11.79 0.11 4.33
CA VAL A 45 11.87 -0.99 3.36
C VAL A 45 10.54 -1.74 3.27
N ALA A 46 9.93 -2.07 4.42
CA ALA A 46 8.64 -2.74 4.47
C ALA A 46 7.56 -1.92 3.76
N THR A 47 7.45 -0.64 4.09
CA THR A 47 6.47 0.26 3.47
C THR A 47 6.75 0.44 1.98
N ARG A 48 8.01 0.54 1.57
CA ARG A 48 8.37 0.72 0.15
C ARG A 48 8.08 -0.52 -0.71
N LEU A 49 8.14 -1.71 -0.12
CA LEU A 49 8.06 -2.98 -0.84
C LEU A 49 6.82 -3.80 -0.46
N HIS A 50 5.88 -3.28 0.34
CA HIS A 50 4.75 -4.07 0.84
C HIS A 50 3.93 -4.70 -0.30
N ASP A 51 3.80 -3.99 -1.42
CA ASP A 51 3.09 -4.45 -2.61
C ASP A 51 4.01 -4.89 -3.76
N ILE A 52 5.28 -5.23 -3.49
CA ILE A 52 6.20 -5.69 -4.55
C ILE A 52 5.72 -6.96 -5.27
N GLY A 53 4.92 -7.79 -4.58
CA GLY A 53 4.33 -9.01 -5.15
C GLY A 53 3.39 -8.74 -6.33
N TRP A 54 2.83 -7.53 -6.41
CA TRP A 54 1.91 -7.11 -7.47
C TRP A 54 2.63 -6.82 -8.79
N ALA A 55 3.96 -6.68 -8.80
CA ALA A 55 4.70 -6.29 -10.00
C ALA A 55 4.41 -7.22 -11.21
N GLU A 56 4.30 -8.53 -10.98
CA GLU A 56 3.95 -9.47 -12.05
C GLU A 56 2.48 -9.39 -12.45
N TRP A 57 1.57 -9.12 -11.51
CA TRP A 57 0.15 -8.96 -11.81
C TRP A 57 -0.08 -7.68 -12.62
N ASP A 58 0.55 -6.58 -12.22
CA ASP A 58 0.49 -5.28 -12.90
C ASP A 58 1.19 -5.27 -14.27
N ALA A 59 2.07 -6.24 -14.55
CA ALA A 59 2.70 -6.41 -15.87
C ALA A 59 1.72 -6.99 -16.92
N VAL A 60 0.68 -7.70 -16.48
CA VAL A 60 -0.35 -8.32 -17.33
C VAL A 60 -1.75 -8.05 -16.76
N PRO A 61 -2.16 -6.76 -16.65
CA PRO A 61 -3.43 -6.40 -16.04
C PRO A 61 -4.62 -6.98 -16.80
N ARG A 62 -5.69 -7.32 -16.09
CA ARG A 62 -6.91 -7.84 -16.71
C ARG A 62 -7.73 -6.75 -17.39
N LEU A 63 -8.40 -7.15 -18.47
CA LEU A 63 -9.48 -6.39 -19.09
C LEU A 63 -10.84 -7.00 -18.69
N GLY A 64 -11.78 -6.15 -18.30
CA GLY A 64 -13.16 -6.52 -18.00
C GLY A 64 -13.94 -6.87 -19.26
N ALA A 65 -15.07 -7.57 -19.09
CA ALA A 65 -15.95 -7.96 -20.20
C ALA A 65 -16.63 -6.74 -20.88
N ASP A 66 -16.65 -5.60 -20.21
CA ASP A 66 -17.12 -4.31 -20.70
C ASP A 66 -16.05 -3.55 -21.52
N GLY A 67 -14.86 -4.12 -21.66
CA GLY A 67 -13.73 -3.53 -22.36
C GLY A 67 -12.99 -2.45 -21.55
N GLN A 68 -13.20 -2.39 -20.22
CA GLN A 68 -12.50 -1.48 -19.33
C GLN A 68 -11.39 -2.20 -18.54
N PRO A 69 -10.29 -1.51 -18.18
CA PRO A 69 -9.27 -2.09 -17.30
C PRO A 69 -9.84 -2.45 -15.92
N VAL A 70 -9.50 -3.63 -15.40
CA VAL A 70 -9.94 -4.08 -14.07
C VAL A 70 -9.09 -3.42 -12.99
N ASN A 71 -9.73 -2.77 -12.02
CA ASN A 71 -9.09 -2.13 -10.87
C ASN A 71 -8.61 -3.18 -9.86
N PHE A 72 -7.52 -2.91 -9.12
CA PHE A 72 -7.04 -3.80 -8.07
C PHE A 72 -8.09 -4.14 -7.00
N LEU A 73 -9.06 -3.25 -6.78
CA LEU A 73 -10.19 -3.45 -5.86
C LEU A 73 -11.09 -4.63 -6.26
N GLU A 74 -11.09 -5.01 -7.53
CA GLU A 74 -11.93 -6.07 -8.09
C GLU A 74 -11.26 -7.45 -8.07
N THR A 75 -10.07 -7.55 -7.45
CA THR A 75 -9.32 -8.81 -7.37
C THR A 75 -9.91 -9.80 -6.35
N THR A 76 -9.88 -11.07 -6.74
CA THR A 76 -10.26 -12.23 -5.92
C THR A 76 -9.16 -12.62 -4.94
N LEU A 77 -9.49 -13.47 -3.95
CA LEU A 77 -8.46 -14.07 -3.09
C LEU A 77 -7.51 -14.98 -3.88
N ALA A 78 -8.04 -15.73 -4.85
CA ALA A 78 -7.24 -16.58 -5.72
C ALA A 78 -6.14 -15.80 -6.47
N GLU A 79 -6.42 -14.56 -6.86
CA GLU A 79 -5.45 -13.68 -7.52
C GLU A 79 -4.45 -13.04 -6.53
N THR A 80 -4.92 -12.67 -5.34
CA THR A 80 -4.08 -11.92 -4.37
C THR A 80 -3.21 -12.83 -3.50
N VAL A 81 -3.57 -14.10 -3.28
CA VAL A 81 -2.75 -15.04 -2.50
C VAL A 81 -1.34 -15.22 -3.08
N PRO A 82 -1.16 -15.50 -4.39
CA PRO A 82 0.18 -15.59 -4.99
C PRO A 82 0.98 -14.28 -4.87
N VAL A 83 0.30 -13.13 -4.99
CA VAL A 83 0.89 -11.80 -4.83
C VAL A 83 1.51 -11.65 -3.45
N TRP A 84 0.76 -11.93 -2.38
CA TRP A 84 1.27 -11.78 -1.01
C TRP A 84 2.37 -12.79 -0.68
N ARG A 85 2.21 -14.07 -1.05
CA ARG A 85 3.25 -15.10 -0.86
C ARG A 85 4.57 -14.70 -1.51
N ARG A 86 4.51 -14.21 -2.75
CA ARG A 86 5.68 -13.73 -3.49
C ARG A 86 6.28 -12.49 -2.83
N GLY A 87 5.45 -11.51 -2.49
CA GLY A 87 5.88 -10.25 -1.87
C GLY A 87 6.68 -10.48 -0.59
N VAL A 88 6.12 -11.27 0.35
CA VAL A 88 6.80 -11.62 1.60
C VAL A 88 8.13 -12.32 1.35
N ARG A 89 8.17 -13.28 0.41
CA ARG A 89 9.42 -13.97 0.05
C ARG A 89 10.47 -13.02 -0.51
N LEU A 90 10.10 -12.17 -1.48
CA LEU A 90 11.02 -11.21 -2.10
C LEU A 90 11.60 -10.25 -1.06
N VAL A 91 10.75 -9.68 -0.20
CA VAL A 91 11.19 -8.78 0.87
C VAL A 91 12.08 -9.52 1.88
N GLY A 92 11.79 -10.79 2.18
CA GLY A 92 12.59 -11.62 3.07
C GLY A 92 14.04 -11.83 2.62
N THR A 93 14.30 -11.79 1.32
CA THR A 93 15.68 -11.83 0.79
C THR A 93 16.48 -10.56 1.04
N ILE A 94 15.80 -9.46 1.39
CA ILE A 94 16.38 -8.12 1.58
C ILE A 94 16.44 -7.77 3.06
N ASN A 95 15.34 -7.93 3.78
CA ASN A 95 15.21 -7.52 5.18
C ASN A 95 14.14 -8.37 5.90
N PRO A 96 14.53 -9.26 6.84
CA PRO A 96 13.59 -10.14 7.53
C PRO A 96 12.55 -9.41 8.40
N VAL A 97 12.92 -8.29 9.05
CA VAL A 97 11.96 -7.44 9.78
C VAL A 97 10.92 -6.86 8.82
N ALA A 98 11.36 -6.40 7.65
CA ALA A 98 10.44 -5.88 6.65
C ALA A 98 9.49 -6.97 6.16
N ALA A 99 9.98 -8.18 5.93
CA ALA A 99 9.15 -9.32 5.54
C ALA A 99 8.10 -9.66 6.61
N LEU A 100 8.46 -9.55 7.89
CA LEU A 100 7.54 -9.74 9.01
C LEU A 100 6.39 -8.72 8.96
N LEU A 101 6.71 -7.44 8.71
CA LEU A 101 5.73 -6.37 8.57
C LEU A 101 4.84 -6.54 7.33
N VAL A 102 5.39 -7.00 6.21
CA VAL A 102 4.62 -7.29 4.99
C VAL A 102 3.70 -8.50 5.18
N SER A 103 4.15 -9.55 5.87
CA SER A 103 3.29 -10.68 6.25
C SER A 103 2.16 -10.24 7.19
N GLN A 104 2.46 -9.36 8.15
CA GLN A 104 1.46 -8.76 9.02
C GLN A 104 0.45 -7.92 8.22
N HIS A 105 0.90 -7.17 7.22
CA HIS A 105 0.04 -6.39 6.33
C HIS A 105 -0.95 -7.28 5.55
N ALA A 106 -0.44 -8.34 4.91
CA ALA A 106 -1.26 -9.33 4.20
C ALA A 106 -2.29 -9.99 5.13
N THR A 107 -1.88 -10.35 6.35
CA THR A 107 -2.77 -10.92 7.37
C THR A 107 -3.94 -9.98 7.69
N ARG A 108 -3.67 -8.68 7.90
CA ARG A 108 -4.73 -7.70 8.16
C ARG A 108 -5.70 -7.54 6.99
N ILE A 109 -5.22 -7.70 5.75
CA ILE A 109 -6.07 -7.66 4.56
C ILE A 109 -6.99 -8.90 4.51
N TYR A 110 -6.45 -10.09 4.79
CA TYR A 110 -7.23 -11.32 4.86
C TYR A 110 -8.27 -11.30 5.97
N GLU A 111 -7.92 -10.81 7.17
CA GLU A 111 -8.86 -10.63 8.28
C GLU A 111 -10.03 -9.73 7.88
N ARG A 112 -9.76 -8.58 7.24
CA ARG A 112 -10.81 -7.67 6.76
C ARG A 112 -11.69 -8.29 5.66
N ARG A 113 -11.11 -9.09 4.76
CA ARG A 113 -11.89 -9.81 3.73
C ARG A 113 -12.80 -10.88 4.36
N ARG A 114 -12.30 -11.59 5.39
CA ARG A 114 -13.10 -12.53 6.19
C ARG A 114 -14.28 -11.86 6.88
N GLU A 115 -14.05 -10.73 7.53
CA GLU A 115 -15.09 -9.95 8.22
C GLU A 115 -16.19 -9.46 7.27
N ARG A 116 -15.84 -9.16 6.01
CA ARG A 116 -16.77 -8.75 4.96
C ARG A 116 -17.48 -9.92 4.27
N GLY A 117 -17.16 -11.17 4.62
CA GLY A 117 -17.72 -12.36 3.98
C GLY A 117 -17.32 -12.50 2.51
N VAL A 118 -16.19 -11.92 2.11
CA VAL A 118 -15.73 -11.96 0.72
C VAL A 118 -15.07 -13.31 0.43
N ASP A 119 -15.55 -13.95 -0.64
CA ASP A 119 -14.90 -15.06 -1.35
C ASP A 119 -14.79 -16.38 -0.54
N ALA A 120 -15.94 -17.05 -0.34
CA ALA A 120 -16.07 -18.32 0.38
C ALA A 120 -15.36 -19.52 -0.30
N ALA A 121 -14.83 -19.35 -1.52
CA ALA A 121 -14.13 -20.40 -2.26
C ALA A 121 -12.69 -20.62 -1.79
N VAL A 122 -12.14 -19.68 -1.00
CA VAL A 122 -10.78 -19.77 -0.47
C VAL A 122 -10.82 -19.99 1.04
N ASP A 123 -10.07 -20.98 1.52
CA ASP A 123 -9.91 -21.21 2.94
C ASP A 123 -9.02 -20.11 3.56
N LEU A 124 -9.68 -19.05 4.06
CA LEU A 124 -9.01 -17.96 4.75
C LEU A 124 -8.31 -18.41 6.04
N ALA A 125 -8.76 -19.50 6.68
CA ALA A 125 -8.08 -20.01 7.87
C ALA A 125 -6.72 -20.62 7.49
N GLU A 126 -6.65 -21.39 6.40
CA GLU A 126 -5.39 -21.94 5.87
C GLU A 126 -4.39 -20.82 5.53
N LEU A 127 -4.86 -19.74 4.89
CA LEU A 127 -4.00 -18.59 4.56
C LEU A 127 -3.47 -17.86 5.80
N LEU A 128 -4.31 -17.70 6.82
CA LEU A 128 -3.90 -17.09 8.08
C LEU A 128 -2.88 -17.96 8.82
N ASP A 129 -3.05 -19.29 8.79
CA ASP A 129 -2.11 -20.25 9.36
C ASP A 129 -0.77 -20.28 8.62
N GLU A 130 -0.79 -20.17 7.29
CA GLU A 130 0.42 -20.03 6.48
C GLU A 130 1.18 -18.75 6.87
N GLN A 131 0.49 -17.60 6.92
CA GLN A 131 1.12 -16.34 7.33
C GLN A 131 1.64 -16.42 8.78
N ALA A 132 0.93 -17.08 9.68
CA ALA A 132 1.41 -17.32 11.04
C ALA A 132 2.68 -18.19 11.06
N SER A 133 2.77 -19.21 10.19
CA SER A 133 3.96 -20.05 10.04
C SER A 133 5.16 -19.24 9.53
N VAL A 134 4.96 -18.41 8.51
CA VAL A 134 6.01 -17.50 7.99
C VAL A 134 6.50 -16.55 9.07
N ARG A 135 5.58 -15.93 9.84
CA ARG A 135 5.97 -15.07 10.96
C ARG A 135 6.77 -15.82 12.02
N ARG A 136 6.36 -17.03 12.42
CA ARG A 136 7.14 -17.85 13.38
C ARG A 136 8.56 -18.12 12.90
N GLN A 137 8.75 -18.42 11.62
CA GLN A 137 10.08 -18.64 11.03
C GLN A 137 10.93 -17.36 11.03
N LEU A 138 10.32 -16.21 10.73
CA LEU A 138 11.00 -14.90 10.77
C LEU A 138 11.36 -14.50 12.21
N LEU A 139 10.46 -14.70 13.17
CA LEU A 139 10.70 -14.40 14.58
C LEU A 139 11.85 -15.24 15.15
N ALA A 140 11.95 -16.52 14.77
CA ALA A 140 13.03 -17.41 15.19
C ALA A 140 14.44 -16.91 14.83
N VAL A 141 14.57 -16.06 13.80
CA VAL A 141 15.87 -15.48 13.38
C VAL A 141 16.07 -14.03 13.83
N LEU A 142 15.00 -13.34 14.25
CA LEU A 142 15.01 -11.92 14.62
C LEU A 142 15.26 -11.67 16.12
N GLY A 143 15.15 -12.70 16.96
CA GLY A 143 15.37 -12.62 18.41
C GLY A 143 14.14 -12.14 19.21
N GLU A 144 14.26 -12.18 20.53
CA GLU A 144 13.14 -12.01 21.48
C GLU A 144 12.47 -10.63 21.44
N GLU A 145 13.16 -9.58 20.98
CA GLU A 145 12.60 -8.23 20.84
C GLU A 145 11.35 -8.20 19.94
N TRP A 146 11.34 -9.03 18.90
CA TRP A 146 10.23 -9.15 17.96
C TRP A 146 9.13 -10.10 18.42
N ASP A 147 9.36 -10.85 19.50
CA ASP A 147 8.42 -11.89 19.98
C ASP A 147 7.19 -11.30 20.68
N THR A 148 7.19 -9.99 20.96
CA THR A 148 6.01 -9.33 21.51
C THR A 148 5.06 -8.89 20.39
N ALA A 149 3.82 -9.38 20.44
CA ALA A 149 2.75 -8.96 19.53
C ALA A 149 2.55 -7.43 19.53
N GLU A 150 2.81 -6.77 20.65
CA GLU A 150 2.73 -5.33 20.81
C GLU A 150 3.79 -4.58 20.00
N HIS A 151 5.05 -5.03 20.02
CA HIS A 151 6.12 -4.40 19.24
C HIS A 151 5.86 -4.52 17.74
N LEU A 152 5.45 -5.70 17.26
CA LEU A 152 5.09 -5.90 15.86
C LEU A 152 3.91 -5.01 15.44
N GLN A 153 2.85 -4.96 16.25
CA GLN A 153 1.69 -4.12 15.96
C GLN A 153 2.02 -2.64 15.97
N THR A 154 2.83 -2.18 16.92
CA THR A 154 3.28 -0.79 17.01
C THR A 154 4.08 -0.41 15.76
N THR A 155 5.05 -1.25 15.39
CA THR A 155 5.89 -1.04 14.21
C THR A 155 5.10 -1.04 12.91
N TYR A 156 4.12 -1.94 12.79
CA TYR A 156 3.25 -2.03 11.62
C TYR A 156 2.41 -0.76 11.37
N ARG A 157 2.12 0.05 12.40
CA ARG A 157 1.26 1.24 12.26
C ARG A 157 1.86 2.30 11.33
N TRP A 158 3.19 2.44 11.26
CA TRP A 158 3.82 3.33 10.28
C TRP A 158 3.58 2.87 8.84
N LEU A 159 3.74 1.57 8.57
CA LEU A 159 3.45 0.98 7.25
C LEU A 159 2.00 1.23 6.88
N ARG A 160 1.07 0.85 7.76
CA ARG A 160 -0.37 1.03 7.53
C ARG A 160 -0.74 2.48 7.26
N ALA A 161 -0.22 3.42 8.05
CA ALA A 161 -0.52 4.83 7.88
C ALA A 161 -0.02 5.36 6.53
N CYS A 162 1.21 5.03 6.15
CA CYS A 162 1.80 5.47 4.89
C CYS A 162 1.13 4.82 3.66
N ASP A 163 0.75 3.55 3.76
CA ASP A 163 -0.06 2.86 2.75
C ASP A 163 -1.41 3.58 2.53
N LEU A 164 -2.17 3.79 3.61
CA LEU A 164 -3.46 4.48 3.54
C LEU A 164 -3.36 5.92 3.00
N LEU A 165 -2.33 6.68 3.39
CA LEU A 165 -2.10 8.02 2.84
C LEU A 165 -1.76 7.98 1.35
N SER A 166 -0.97 6.98 0.92
CA SER A 166 -0.64 6.82 -0.50
C SER A 166 -1.87 6.46 -1.33
N LEU A 167 -2.78 5.63 -0.79
CA LEU A 167 -4.04 5.32 -1.44
C LEU A 167 -5.01 6.51 -1.42
N ALA A 168 -5.09 7.26 -0.32
CA ALA A 168 -5.99 8.42 -0.21
C ALA A 168 -5.65 9.54 -1.21
N VAL A 169 -4.40 9.62 -1.69
CA VAL A 169 -4.00 10.61 -2.70
C VAL A 169 -3.99 10.09 -4.13
N LEU A 170 -3.91 8.76 -4.32
CA LEU A 170 -3.77 8.13 -5.65
C LEU A 170 -5.01 7.35 -6.10
N SER A 171 -5.96 7.09 -5.21
CA SER A 171 -7.04 6.13 -5.42
C SER A 171 -8.38 6.66 -4.92
N ASP A 172 -9.45 6.32 -5.62
CA ASP A 172 -10.84 6.53 -5.19
C ASP A 172 -11.33 5.41 -4.23
N ALA A 173 -10.46 4.45 -3.90
CA ALA A 173 -10.71 3.40 -2.92
C ALA A 173 -11.04 3.90 -1.51
N LEU A 174 -10.66 5.14 -1.20
CA LEU A 174 -10.89 5.80 0.07
C LEU A 174 -11.75 7.05 -0.14
N PRO A 175 -12.60 7.41 0.85
CA PRO A 175 -13.35 8.66 0.78
C PRO A 175 -12.39 9.85 0.72
N ASN A 176 -12.86 10.95 0.10
CA ASN A 176 -12.10 12.21 -0.03
C ASN A 176 -11.72 12.82 1.32
N GLU A 177 -12.38 12.45 2.42
CA GLU A 177 -11.98 12.82 3.77
C GLU A 177 -12.13 11.62 4.70
N GLY A 178 -11.30 11.55 5.73
CA GLY A 178 -11.37 10.45 6.68
C GLY A 178 -10.33 10.54 7.78
N GLU A 179 -10.26 9.45 8.55
CA GLU A 179 -9.34 9.32 9.66
C GLU A 179 -8.52 8.03 9.57
N ILE A 180 -7.24 8.16 9.89
CA ILE A 180 -6.30 7.07 10.11
C ILE A 180 -6.05 7.08 11.62
N GLY A 181 -6.88 6.35 12.35
CA GLY A 181 -6.66 6.14 13.77
C GLY A 181 -5.39 5.34 14.05
N ASN A 182 -4.97 5.37 15.31
CA ASN A 182 -3.97 4.45 15.84
C ASN A 182 -2.56 4.64 15.25
N VAL A 183 -2.20 5.85 14.83
CA VAL A 183 -0.85 6.18 14.32
C VAL A 183 0.13 6.47 15.47
N PRO A 184 1.44 6.18 15.34
CA PRO A 184 2.40 6.38 16.43
C PRO A 184 2.55 7.87 16.81
N GLY A 185 2.29 8.19 18.07
CA GLY A 185 2.49 9.52 18.67
C GLY A 185 3.94 9.78 19.05
N ALA A 186 4.20 10.79 19.90
CA ALA A 186 5.56 11.24 20.23
C ALA A 186 6.38 10.18 20.99
N HIS A 187 5.72 9.42 21.87
CA HIS A 187 6.36 8.40 22.70
C HIS A 187 5.93 6.99 22.29
N PHE A 188 6.79 5.99 22.57
CA PHE A 188 6.43 4.59 22.34
C PHE A 188 5.18 4.20 23.14
N GLY A 189 4.22 3.54 22.49
CA GLY A 189 2.94 3.18 23.08
C GLY A 189 1.88 4.31 23.07
N GLU A 190 2.28 5.53 22.71
CA GLU A 190 1.34 6.62 22.46
C GLU A 190 0.79 6.52 21.03
N PHE A 191 -0.53 6.68 20.89
CA PHE A 191 -1.19 6.65 19.60
C PHE A 191 -2.15 7.83 19.46
N THR A 192 -2.25 8.35 18.24
CA THR A 192 -3.18 9.43 17.89
C THR A 192 -3.96 9.08 16.62
N THR A 193 -4.84 9.98 16.21
CA THR A 193 -5.62 9.89 14.98
C THR A 193 -5.15 10.98 14.02
N LEU A 194 -4.85 10.58 12.78
CA LEU A 194 -4.56 11.48 11.69
C LEU A 194 -5.83 11.68 10.86
N HIS A 195 -6.24 12.92 10.64
CA HIS A 195 -7.31 13.30 9.72
C HIS A 195 -6.71 13.68 8.37
N TYR A 196 -7.38 13.31 7.30
CA TYR A 196 -6.97 13.68 5.95
C TYR A 196 -8.16 14.22 5.14
N GLN A 197 -7.86 15.13 4.21
CA GLN A 197 -8.83 15.66 3.25
C GLN A 197 -8.16 15.87 1.89
N TYR A 198 -8.72 15.27 0.86
CA TYR A 198 -8.37 15.45 -0.55
C TYR A 198 -8.96 16.76 -1.06
N GLN A 199 -8.11 17.64 -1.58
CA GLN A 199 -8.48 19.02 -1.93
C GLN A 199 -8.51 19.28 -3.43
N GLU A 200 -7.39 18.98 -4.10
CA GLU A 200 -7.17 19.21 -5.52
C GLU A 200 -6.39 17.99 -6.07
N PRO A 201 -6.29 17.80 -7.41
CA PRO A 201 -5.65 16.63 -7.98
C PRO A 201 -4.30 16.31 -7.32
N PHE A 202 -4.22 15.12 -6.71
CA PHE A 202 -3.03 14.59 -6.03
C PHE A 202 -2.53 15.41 -4.82
N THR A 203 -3.44 16.14 -4.15
CA THR A 203 -3.13 16.91 -2.95
C THR A 203 -3.97 16.50 -1.74
N LEU A 204 -3.29 16.14 -0.65
CA LEU A 204 -3.90 15.83 0.65
C LEU A 204 -3.54 16.88 1.72
N LEU A 205 -4.56 17.34 2.43
CA LEU A 205 -4.43 18.07 3.69
C LEU A 205 -4.41 17.08 4.85
N LEU A 206 -3.58 17.33 5.86
CA LEU A 206 -3.40 16.45 7.02
C LEU A 206 -3.39 17.20 8.34
N HIS A 207 -4.07 16.64 9.34
CA HIS A 207 -4.07 17.13 10.72
C HIS A 207 -4.14 15.98 11.73
N PRO A 208 -3.24 15.89 12.73
CA PRO A 208 -2.05 16.71 12.94
C PRO A 208 -0.93 16.33 11.93
N TRP A 209 0.01 17.22 11.65
CA TRP A 209 1.06 16.97 10.65
C TRP A 209 2.12 15.94 11.13
N PRO A 210 2.30 14.78 10.45
CA PRO A 210 3.17 13.71 10.95
C PRO A 210 4.60 13.74 10.41
N PHE A 211 4.92 14.64 9.49
CA PHE A 211 6.20 14.62 8.77
C PHE A 211 7.17 15.69 9.27
N ARG A 212 8.45 15.51 8.93
CA ARG A 212 9.47 16.56 9.01
C ARG A 212 9.21 17.63 7.94
N GLY A 213 9.47 18.89 8.29
CA GLY A 213 9.19 20.02 7.40
C GLY A 213 7.72 20.43 7.44
N THR A 214 7.33 21.33 6.54
CA THR A 214 5.98 21.93 6.51
C THR A 214 5.09 21.39 5.40
N GLU A 215 5.69 20.64 4.46
CA GLU A 215 5.03 20.10 3.27
C GLU A 215 5.85 18.92 2.72
N ALA A 216 5.19 17.95 2.09
CA ALA A 216 5.82 16.88 1.35
C ALA A 216 5.45 16.97 -0.13
N ARG A 217 6.45 17.21 -0.99
CA ARG A 217 6.30 17.23 -2.45
C ARG A 217 7.04 16.05 -3.06
N LEU A 218 6.31 15.17 -3.71
CA LEU A 218 6.80 13.90 -4.25
C LEU A 218 6.30 13.74 -5.69
N HIS A 219 6.86 12.77 -6.41
CA HIS A 219 6.38 12.40 -7.73
C HIS A 219 6.18 10.89 -7.81
N VAL A 220 5.10 10.45 -8.43
CA VAL A 220 4.81 9.04 -8.67
C VAL A 220 4.76 8.76 -10.16
N ALA A 221 5.42 7.70 -10.59
CA ALA A 221 5.36 7.27 -11.99
C ALA A 221 3.97 6.70 -12.29
N ALA A 222 3.35 7.21 -13.35
CA ALA A 222 2.10 6.71 -13.90
C ALA A 222 2.20 6.58 -15.43
N ARG A 223 1.30 5.82 -16.03
CA ARG A 223 1.09 5.82 -17.48
C ARG A 223 -0.23 6.48 -17.81
N TYR A 224 -0.26 7.28 -18.87
CA TYR A 224 -1.52 7.82 -19.39
C TYR A 224 -2.08 6.87 -20.43
N LEU A 225 -3.29 6.39 -20.20
CA LEU A 225 -4.01 5.49 -21.09
C LEU A 225 -5.31 6.18 -21.54
N GLU A 226 -5.56 6.23 -22.85
CA GLU A 226 -6.81 6.82 -23.37
C GLU A 226 -8.04 6.11 -22.81
N HIS A 227 -9.08 6.88 -22.49
CA HIS A 227 -10.33 6.33 -21.97
C HIS A 227 -11.20 5.87 -23.14
N LYS A 228 -10.95 4.63 -23.57
CA LYS A 228 -11.72 3.92 -24.59
C LYS A 228 -11.95 2.48 -24.16
N ARG A 229 -12.93 1.84 -24.80
CA ARG A 229 -13.11 0.40 -24.66
C ARG A 229 -12.10 -0.33 -25.51
N TYR A 230 -11.38 -1.27 -24.89
CA TYR A 230 -10.48 -2.17 -25.58
C TYR A 230 -11.25 -3.41 -26.03
N PRO A 231 -11.06 -3.88 -27.28
CA PRO A 231 -11.80 -5.02 -27.80
C PRO A 231 -11.36 -6.35 -27.17
N ASP A 232 -10.08 -6.45 -26.79
CA ASP A 232 -9.50 -7.63 -26.19
C ASP A 232 -8.24 -7.31 -25.37
N GLN A 233 -7.76 -8.32 -24.64
CA GLN A 233 -6.60 -8.28 -23.77
C GLN A 233 -5.29 -7.89 -24.50
N THR A 234 -5.13 -8.31 -25.76
CA THR A 234 -3.92 -8.07 -26.56
C THR A 234 -3.83 -6.59 -26.93
N VAL A 235 -4.93 -6.01 -27.42
CA VAL A 235 -4.99 -4.59 -27.79
C VAL A 235 -4.81 -3.71 -26.55
N PHE A 236 -5.40 -4.08 -25.41
CA PHE A 236 -5.20 -3.38 -24.16
C PHE A 236 -3.73 -3.40 -23.69
N HIS A 237 -3.08 -4.57 -23.71
CA HIS A 237 -1.68 -4.70 -23.32
C HIS A 237 -0.74 -3.92 -24.24
N ALA A 238 -0.98 -3.93 -25.55
CA ALA A 238 -0.22 -3.11 -26.50
C ALA A 238 -0.39 -1.61 -26.21
N ALA A 239 -1.62 -1.14 -26.02
CA ALA A 239 -1.88 0.26 -25.68
C ALA A 239 -1.22 0.67 -24.36
N LEU A 240 -1.25 -0.18 -23.33
CA LEU A 240 -0.58 0.09 -22.06
C LEU A 240 0.95 0.07 -22.19
N ALA A 241 1.52 -0.77 -23.05
CA ALA A 241 2.96 -0.82 -23.30
C ALA A 241 3.46 0.44 -24.02
N GLU A 242 2.67 0.99 -24.94
CA GLU A 242 2.95 2.21 -25.69
C GLU A 242 2.57 3.50 -24.93
N ALA A 243 1.75 3.38 -23.89
CA ALA A 243 1.29 4.48 -23.06
C ALA A 243 2.44 5.34 -22.52
N CYS A 244 2.34 6.64 -22.71
CA CYS A 244 3.36 7.59 -22.28
C CYS A 244 3.48 7.61 -20.75
N TRP A 245 4.71 7.59 -20.26
CA TRP A 245 4.98 7.85 -18.85
C TRP A 245 4.67 9.30 -18.47
N ARG A 246 4.15 9.45 -17.26
CA ARG A 246 3.87 10.72 -16.58
C ARG A 246 4.45 10.66 -15.17
N GLN A 247 4.82 11.83 -14.66
CA GLN A 247 5.15 12.02 -13.26
C GLN A 247 3.99 12.78 -12.62
N LEU A 248 3.26 12.12 -11.72
CA LEU A 248 2.16 12.73 -10.98
C LEU A 248 2.74 13.53 -9.81
N PRO A 249 2.52 14.85 -9.74
CA PRO A 249 2.96 15.64 -8.60
C PRO A 249 2.06 15.32 -7.40
N VAL A 250 2.62 14.76 -6.34
CA VAL A 250 1.89 14.46 -5.10
C VAL A 250 2.29 15.48 -4.04
N THR A 251 1.30 16.15 -3.45
CA THR A 251 1.52 17.15 -2.39
C THR A 251 0.75 16.77 -1.13
N LEU A 252 1.44 16.67 0.00
CA LEU A 252 0.81 16.61 1.32
C LEU A 252 1.19 17.88 2.07
N ARG A 253 0.24 18.53 2.72
CA ARG A 253 0.47 19.72 3.56
C ARG A 253 -0.43 19.72 4.78
N TYR A 254 -0.08 20.54 5.77
CA TYR A 254 -0.95 20.77 6.93
C TYR A 254 -2.25 21.45 6.49
N GLY A 255 -3.38 21.08 7.11
CA GLY A 255 -4.69 21.69 6.87
C GLY A 255 -5.61 21.60 8.07
#